data_AF-A0A7K0NFD2-F1
#
_entry.id   AF-A0A7K0NFD2-F1
#
_cell.length_a   1.000
_cell.length_b   1.000
_cell.length_c   1.000
_cell.angle_alpha   90.00
_cell.angle_beta   90.00
_cell.angle_gamma   90.00
#
_symmetry.space_group_name_H-M   'P 1'
#
loop_
_entity.id
_entity.type
_entity.pdbx_description
1 polymer ?
#
loop_
_entity_poly.entity_id
_entity_poly.type
_entity_poly.pdbx_seq_one_letter_code
_entity_poly.pdbx_strand_id
1 'polypeptide(L)' 'MTRIGKSELVYGEIMSFDEILRAVNAVTPEEVHQLAGDLFNQDATLAVVGPFRSTSRFEKAMS' A
#
# COMPACT_ATOMS: atom_id res chain seq x y z
N MET A 1 16.15 2.47 -15.19
CA MET A 1 16.38 1.11 -15.71
C MET A 1 15.96 0.06 -14.67
N THR A 2 14.73 0.17 -14.17
CA THR A 2 14.20 -0.61 -13.04
C THR A 2 12.82 -1.20 -13.34
N ARG A 3 12.16 -0.72 -14.41
CA ARG A 3 10.80 -1.09 -14.77
C ARG A 3 10.76 -2.48 -15.42
N ILE A 4 11.50 -2.70 -16.50
CA ILE A 4 11.51 -3.99 -17.23
C ILE A 4 12.03 -5.13 -16.33
N GLY A 5 13.19 -4.94 -15.68
CA GLY A 5 13.75 -5.98 -14.81
C GLY A 5 12.88 -6.32 -13.61
N LYS A 6 12.23 -5.34 -12.96
CA LYS A 6 11.27 -5.61 -11.88
C LYS A 6 10.00 -6.27 -12.41
N SER A 7 9.49 -5.83 -13.55
CA SER A 7 8.25 -6.36 -14.12
C SER A 7 8.37 -7.83 -14.49
N GLU A 8 9.47 -8.23 -15.15
CA GLU A 8 9.74 -9.63 -15.48
C GLU A 8 9.91 -10.49 -14.22
N LEU A 9 10.67 -10.01 -13.22
CA LEU A 9 10.96 -10.81 -12.02
C LEU A 9 9.81 -10.91 -11.03
N VAL A 10 8.95 -9.89 -10.94
CA VAL A 10 7.89 -9.81 -9.91
C VAL A 10 6.52 -10.16 -10.49
N TYR A 11 6.24 -9.75 -11.73
CA TYR A 11 4.91 -9.90 -12.34
C TYR A 11 4.89 -10.91 -13.48
N GLY A 12 6.05 -11.32 -14.02
CA GLY A 12 6.15 -12.29 -15.12
C GLY A 12 5.64 -11.78 -16.47
N GLU A 13 5.24 -10.51 -16.53
CA GLU A 13 4.76 -9.83 -17.72
C GLU A 13 5.11 -8.34 -17.69
N ILE A 14 5.20 -7.73 -18.87
CA ILE A 14 5.36 -6.29 -19.02
C ILE A 14 4.04 -5.72 -19.54
N MET A 15 3.24 -5.15 -18.63
CA MET A 15 2.06 -4.39 -19.02
C MET A 15 2.46 -3.19 -19.89
N SER A 16 1.73 -3.00 -20.98
CA SER A 16 1.80 -1.78 -21.78
C SER A 16 1.25 -0.60 -20.98
N PHE A 17 1.59 0.61 -21.43
CA PHE A 17 1.12 1.83 -20.78
C PHE A 17 -0.41 1.95 -20.80
N ASP A 18 -1.05 1.57 -21.91
CA ASP A 18 -2.50 1.62 -22.05
C ASP A 18 -3.22 0.61 -21.14
N GLU A 19 -2.62 -0.56 -20.89
CA GLU A 19 -3.16 -1.53 -19.94
C GLU A 19 -3.10 -1.01 -18.50
N ILE A 20 -1.99 -0.37 -18.12
CA ILE A 20 -1.87 0.25 -16.79
C ILE A 20 -2.94 1.33 -16.62
N LEU A 21 -3.11 2.22 -17.61
CA LEU A 21 -4.12 3.28 -17.56
C LEU A 21 -5.53 2.72 -17.48
N ARG A 22 -5.85 1.67 -18.27
CA ARG A 22 -7.15 1.00 -18.20
C ARG A 22 -7.41 0.38 -16.84
N ALA A 23 -6.42 -0.31 -16.27
CA ALA A 23 -6.55 -0.94 -14.96
C ALA A 23 -6.81 0.10 -13.85
N VAL A 24 -6.07 1.21 -13.85
CA VAL A 24 -6.28 2.30 -12.87
C VAL A 24 -7.65 2.94 -13.02
N ASN A 25 -8.10 3.20 -14.25
CA ASN A 25 -9.40 3.81 -14.52
C ASN A 25 -10.59 2.88 -14.23
N ALA A 26 -10.37 1.57 -14.16
CA ALA A 26 -11.42 0.60 -13.86
C ALA A 26 -11.73 0.49 -12.36
N VAL A 27 -10.88 1.06 -11.48
CA VAL A 27 -11.04 0.97 -10.03
C VAL A 27 -12.31 1.70 -9.58
N THR A 28 -13.15 0.99 -8.83
CA THR A 28 -14.42 1.51 -8.27
C THR A 28 -14.30 1.91 -6.81
N PRO A 29 -15.14 2.85 -6.31
CA PRO A 29 -15.19 3.18 -4.89
C PRO A 29 -15.48 1.97 -3.99
N GLU A 30 -16.34 1.06 -4.44
CA GLU A 30 -16.72 -0.14 -3.70
C GLU A 30 -15.52 -1.08 -3.50
N GLU A 31 -14.72 -1.31 -4.53
CA GLU A 31 -13.49 -2.09 -4.44
C GLU A 31 -12.47 -1.44 -3.49
N VAL A 32 -12.38 -0.10 -3.50
CA VAL A 32 -11.52 0.64 -2.57
C VAL A 32 -11.99 0.45 -1.12
N HIS A 33 -13.30 0.54 -0.87
CA HIS A 33 -13.86 0.32 0.46
C HIS A 33 -13.66 -1.12 0.95
N GLN A 34 -13.84 -2.10 0.08
CA GLN A 34 -13.59 -3.51 0.40
C GLN A 34 -12.11 -3.73 0.75
N LEU A 35 -11.18 -3.27 -0.09
CA LEU A 35 -9.76 -3.40 0.15
C LEU A 35 -9.32 -2.66 1.42
N ALA A 36 -9.89 -1.50 1.71
CA ALA A 36 -9.63 -0.77 2.95
C ALA A 36 -10.05 -1.61 4.17
N GLY A 37 -11.19 -2.30 4.11
CA GLY A 37 -11.59 -3.27 5.13
C GLY A 37 -10.55 -4.37 5.32
N ASP A 38 -10.04 -4.96 4.24
CA ASP A 38 -9.08 -6.06 4.31
C ASP A 38 -7.71 -5.62 4.86
N LEU A 39 -7.28 -4.39 4.55
CA LEU A 39 -5.99 -3.85 4.96
C LEU A 39 -5.99 -3.27 6.37
N PHE A 40 -7.02 -2.50 6.73
CA PHE A 40 -7.07 -1.78 8.01
C PHE A 40 -7.65 -2.59 9.17
N ASN A 41 -8.19 -3.77 8.90
CA ASN A 41 -8.57 -4.73 9.96
C ASN A 41 -7.39 -5.60 10.43
N GLN A 42 -6.17 -5.34 9.97
CA GLN A 42 -4.96 -6.05 10.38
C GLN A 42 -4.19 -5.27 11.46
N ASP A 43 -3.38 -5.97 12.24
CA ASP A 43 -2.54 -5.35 13.26
C ASP A 43 -1.53 -4.38 12.61
N ALA A 44 -1.64 -3.09 12.95
CA ALA A 44 -0.71 -2.08 12.47
C ALA A 44 0.67 -2.26 13.11
N THR A 45 1.73 -1.79 12.42
CA THR A 45 3.09 -1.75 12.98
C THR A 45 3.57 -0.30 13.04
N LEU A 46 3.99 0.16 14.22
CA LEU A 46 4.50 1.51 14.44
C LEU A 46 5.98 1.49 14.86
N ALA A 47 6.82 2.20 14.11
CA ALA A 47 8.22 2.42 14.43
C ALA A 47 8.46 3.90 14.78
N VAL A 48 9.00 4.17 15.97
CA VAL A 48 9.32 5.52 16.47
C VAL A 48 10.82 5.64 16.68
N VAL A 49 11.45 6.66 16.09
CA VAL A 49 12.92 6.85 16.15
C VAL A 49 13.26 8.26 16.63
N GLY A 50 14.21 8.37 17.55
CA GLY A 50 14.75 9.64 18.08
C GLY A 50 14.36 9.90 19.54
N PRO A 51 14.80 11.04 20.11
CA PRO A 51 14.48 11.39 21.48
C PRO A 51 13.04 11.90 21.58
N PHE A 52 12.20 11.21 22.35
CA PHE A 52 10.85 11.64 22.68
C PHE A 52 10.65 11.63 24.20
N ARG A 53 9.87 12.57 24.71
CA ARG A 53 9.61 12.73 26.15
C ARG A 53 8.61 11.69 26.69
N SER A 54 7.76 11.12 25.84
CA SER A 54 6.76 10.12 26.21
C SER A 54 6.26 9.37 24.97
N THR A 55 5.94 8.08 25.15
CA THR A 55 5.32 7.21 24.12
C THR A 55 3.80 7.35 24.02
N SER A 56 3.16 7.94 25.03
CA SER A 56 1.69 8.04 25.15
C SER A 56 0.96 8.66 23.94
N ARG A 57 1.60 9.58 23.21
CA ARG A 57 1.02 10.16 21.99
C ARG A 57 0.93 9.15 20.84
N PHE A 58 1.82 8.16 20.83
CA PHE A 58 1.96 7.16 19.78
C PHE A 58 1.10 5.92 20.06
N GLU A 59 0.88 5.59 21.33
CA GLU A 59 0.01 4.48 21.76
C GLU A 59 -1.42 4.62 21.23
N LYS A 60 -1.95 5.86 21.15
CA LYS A 60 -3.27 6.15 20.56
C LYS A 60 -3.40 5.81 19.07
N ALA A 61 -2.28 5.64 18.36
CA ALA A 61 -2.30 5.27 16.94
C ALA A 61 -2.32 3.74 16.74
N MET A 62 -2.16 2.98 17.82
CA MET A 62 -2.15 1.51 17.84
C MET A 62 -3.38 0.93 18.56
N SER A 63 -4.26 1.78 19.09
CA SER A 63 -5.53 1.43 19.74
C SER A 63 -6.71 1.81 18.85
#